data_AF-A0A9E3B6N1-F1
#
_entry.id   AF-A0A9E3B6N1-F1
#
_cell.length_a   1.000
_cell.length_b   1.000
_cell.length_c   1.000
_cell.angle_alpha   90.00
_cell.angle_beta   90.00
_cell.angle_gamma   90.00
#
_symmetry.space_group_name_H-M   'P 1'
#
loop_
_entity.id
_entity.type
_entity.pdbx_description
1 polymer ?
#
loop_
_entity_poly.entity_id
_entity_poly.type
_entity_poly.pdbx_seq_one_letter_code
_entity_poly.pdbx_strand_id
1 'polypeptide(L)'
;LTLGVHSRIEETAQFVRERVRVGNIYVNRNQIGAVVGVQPFGGEGLSGTGPKAGGPHYLLRFALERTYTVNTTAAGGNAALMSGG
;
A
#
# COMPACT_ATOMS: atom_id res chain seq x y z
N LEU A 1 -6.46 -8.80 12.35
CA LEU A 1 -6.53 -8.86 10.87
C LEU A 1 -7.56 -7.87 10.32
N THR A 2 -8.86 -8.15 10.43
CA THR A 2 -9.96 -7.26 10.03
C THR A 2 -10.72 -6.72 11.25
N LEU A 3 -11.47 -5.64 11.05
CA LEU A 3 -12.48 -5.14 11.99
C LEU A 3 -13.72 -4.66 11.24
N GLY A 4 -14.90 -4.89 11.82
CA GLY A 4 -16.17 -4.39 11.32
C GLY A 4 -16.80 -3.45 12.33
N VAL A 5 -17.34 -2.32 11.85
CA VAL A 5 -18.05 -1.35 12.66
C VAL A 5 -19.45 -1.16 12.07
N HIS A 6 -20.50 -1.36 12.87
CA HIS A 6 -21.86 -1.02 12.48
C HIS A 6 -22.33 0.17 13.33
N SER A 7 -22.51 1.32 12.70
CA SER A 7 -22.95 2.54 13.35
C SER A 7 -23.56 3.48 12.32
N ARG A 8 -24.63 4.18 12.71
CA ARG A 8 -25.17 5.32 11.96
C ARG A 8 -24.57 6.67 12.38
N ILE A 9 -23.74 6.65 13.43
CA ILE A 9 -23.04 7.81 13.97
C ILE A 9 -21.61 7.75 13.42
N GLU A 10 -21.28 8.68 12.54
CA GLU A 10 -19.98 8.75 11.84
C GLU A 10 -18.83 8.94 12.84
N GLU A 11 -19.05 9.76 13.86
CA GLU A 11 -18.09 10.05 14.92
C GLU A 11 -17.68 8.78 15.68
N THR A 12 -18.58 7.80 15.80
CA THR A 12 -18.27 6.50 16.40
C THR A 12 -17.35 5.68 15.51
N ALA A 13 -17.62 5.62 14.20
CA ALA A 13 -16.77 4.89 13.25
C ALA A 13 -15.36 5.51 13.16
N GLN A 14 -15.28 6.85 13.15
CA GLN A 14 -14.02 7.58 13.17
C GLN A 14 -13.26 7.36 14.47
N PHE A 15 -13.92 7.46 15.62
CA PHE A 15 -13.33 7.19 16.93
C PHE A 15 -12.66 5.82 16.98
N VAL A 16 -13.35 4.79 16.47
CA VAL A 16 -12.80 3.42 16.39
C VAL A 16 -11.63 3.37 15.43
N ARG A 17 -11.79 3.87 14.19
CA ARG A 17 -10.76 3.87 13.14
C ARG A 17 -9.43 4.46 13.61
N GLU A 18 -9.47 5.51 14.42
CA GLU A 18 -8.27 6.20 14.92
C GLU A 18 -7.50 5.42 16.00
N ARG A 19 -8.15 4.47 16.68
CA ARG A 19 -7.59 3.79 17.86
C ARG A 19 -7.16 2.36 17.60
N VAL A 20 -7.73 1.72 16.59
CA VAL A 20 -7.49 0.31 16.31
C VAL A 20 -6.28 0.11 15.40
N ARG A 21 -5.56 -0.98 15.67
CA ARG A 21 -4.41 -1.44 14.90
C ARG A 21 -4.80 -2.69 14.12
N VAL A 22 -5.45 -2.49 12.98
CA VAL A 22 -5.94 -3.56 12.11
C VAL A 22 -5.64 -3.25 10.65
N GLY A 23 -5.56 -4.30 9.84
CA GLY A 23 -5.26 -4.18 8.42
C GLY A 23 -6.40 -3.57 7.62
N ASN A 24 -7.63 -4.04 7.83
CA ASN A 24 -8.78 -3.64 7.04
C ASN A 24 -9.98 -3.38 7.95
N ILE A 25 -10.55 -2.19 7.85
CA ILE A 25 -11.76 -1.78 8.57
C ILE A 25 -12.90 -1.68 7.57
N TYR A 26 -14.05 -2.27 7.93
CA TYR A 26 -15.27 -2.23 7.13
C TYR A 26 -16.39 -1.61 7.94
N VAL A 27 -16.99 -0.53 7.44
CA VAL A 27 -18.08 0.19 8.11
C VAL A 27 -19.41 -0.14 7.43
N ASN A 28 -20.41 -0.56 8.21
CA ASN A 28 -21.77 -0.87 7.76
C ASN A 28 -21.86 -1.88 6.61
N ARG A 29 -20.97 -2.89 6.64
CA ARG A 29 -20.95 -4.03 5.71
C ARG A 29 -20.24 -5.23 6.34
N ASN A 30 -20.27 -6.39 5.67
CA ASN A 30 -19.50 -7.56 6.08
C ASN A 30 -17.98 -7.32 6.00
N GLN A 31 -17.21 -8.15 6.71
CA GLN A 31 -15.75 -8.00 6.86
C GLN A 31 -14.93 -8.90 5.90
N ILE A 32 -15.59 -9.46 4.89
CA ILE A 32 -15.04 -10.46 3.97
C ILE A 32 -15.10 -9.97 2.52
N GLY A 33 -14.49 -10.71 1.59
CA GLY A 33 -14.59 -10.41 0.17
C GLY A 33 -13.84 -9.15 -0.25
N ALA A 34 -12.63 -8.97 0.27
CA ALA A 34 -11.74 -7.91 -0.20
C ALA A 34 -11.41 -8.10 -1.69
N VAL A 35 -11.60 -7.05 -2.49
CA VAL A 35 -11.39 -7.06 -3.93
C VAL A 35 -9.96 -6.62 -4.25
N VAL A 36 -9.26 -7.40 -5.07
CA VAL A 36 -7.90 -7.10 -5.54
C VAL A 36 -7.87 -5.73 -6.24
N GLY A 37 -6.88 -4.89 -5.92
CA GLY A 37 -6.75 -3.54 -6.46
C GLY A 37 -7.66 -2.48 -5.83
N VAL A 38 -8.66 -2.87 -5.04
CA VAL A 38 -9.60 -1.94 -4.38
C VAL A 38 -9.44 -1.93 -2.87
N GLN A 39 -9.38 -3.10 -2.23
CA GLN A 39 -9.10 -3.23 -0.80
C GLN A 39 -7.86 -4.11 -0.57
N PRO A 40 -6.64 -3.56 -0.70
CA PRO A 40 -5.42 -4.27 -0.36
C PRO A 40 -5.53 -4.95 1.01
N PHE A 41 -5.35 -6.27 1.05
CA PHE A 41 -5.72 -7.09 2.19
C PHE A 41 -4.49 -7.63 2.93
N GLY A 42 -4.56 -7.65 4.26
CA GLY A 42 -3.47 -8.09 5.13
C GLY A 42 -3.40 -7.24 6.38
N GLY A 43 -2.97 -7.85 7.49
CA GLY A 43 -2.89 -7.22 8.81
C GLY A 43 -1.45 -6.96 9.27
N GLU A 44 -1.34 -6.61 10.54
CA GLU A 44 -0.08 -6.38 11.26
C GLU A 44 -0.03 -7.19 12.56
N GLY A 45 1.12 -7.18 13.25
CA GLY A 45 1.35 -7.94 14.47
C GLY A 45 1.25 -9.45 14.23
N LEU A 46 0.51 -10.17 15.08
CA LEU A 46 0.30 -11.62 14.91
C LEU A 46 -0.57 -11.96 13.68
N SER A 47 -1.18 -10.97 13.02
CA SER A 47 -1.98 -11.18 11.80
C SER A 47 -1.15 -11.11 10.50
N GLY A 48 0.15 -10.80 10.57
CA GLY A 48 1.03 -10.75 9.40
C GLY A 48 2.05 -9.63 9.44
N THR A 49 2.93 -9.61 8.45
CA THR A 49 4.08 -8.70 8.33
C THR A 49 3.90 -7.61 7.28
N GLY A 50 2.92 -7.76 6.39
CA GLY A 50 2.78 -6.94 5.19
C GLY A 50 3.93 -7.16 4.16
N PRO A 51 3.93 -6.40 3.04
CA PRO A 51 2.89 -5.49 2.57
C PRO A 51 1.59 -6.20 2.17
N LYS A 52 0.53 -5.43 1.98
CA LYS A 52 -0.83 -5.94 1.70
C LYS A 52 -0.92 -6.59 0.31
N ALA A 53 -1.44 -7.81 0.26
CA ALA A 53 -1.72 -8.51 -0.99
C ALA A 53 -2.79 -7.77 -1.81
N GLY A 54 -2.64 -7.79 -3.14
CA GLY A 54 -3.53 -7.07 -4.05
C GLY A 54 -3.42 -5.54 -3.97
N GLY A 55 -2.41 -5.00 -3.29
CA GLY A 55 -2.07 -3.58 -3.27
C GLY A 55 -0.78 -3.24 -4.01
N PRO A 56 -0.51 -1.94 -4.23
CA PRO A 56 0.58 -1.47 -5.08
C PRO A 56 1.98 -1.85 -4.54
N HIS A 57 2.10 -2.10 -3.24
CA HIS A 57 3.39 -2.43 -2.61
C HIS A 57 3.70 -3.93 -2.58
N TYR A 58 2.77 -4.80 -2.99
CA TYR A 58 2.94 -6.24 -2.80
C TYR A 58 4.10 -6.81 -3.63
N LEU A 59 4.17 -6.43 -4.91
CA LEU A 59 5.18 -6.95 -5.83
C LEU A 59 6.61 -6.52 -5.44
N LEU A 60 6.77 -5.30 -4.93
CA LEU A 60 8.06 -4.78 -4.50
C LEU A 60 8.71 -5.64 -3.39
N ARG A 61 7.91 -6.38 -2.61
CA ARG A 61 8.44 -7.28 -1.59
C ARG A 61 9.24 -8.45 -2.17
N PHE A 62 9.02 -8.80 -3.43
CA PHE A 62 9.64 -9.91 -4.13
C PHE A 62 10.75 -9.50 -5.08
N ALA A 63 11.07 -8.21 -5.13
CA ALA A 63 12.11 -7.64 -5.99
C ALA A 63 13.24 -7.03 -5.16
N LEU A 64 14.42 -6.93 -5.76
CA LEU A 64 15.55 -6.19 -5.22
C LEU A 64 15.78 -4.95 -6.08
N GLU A 65 15.93 -3.79 -5.43
CA GLU A 65 16.37 -2.59 -6.11
C GLU A 65 17.82 -2.75 -6.59
N ARG A 66 18.12 -2.27 -7.79
CA ARG A 66 19.48 -2.19 -8.33
C ARG A 66 19.65 -0.86 -9.04
N THR A 67 20.75 -0.18 -8.72
CA THR A 67 21.12 1.08 -9.37
C THR A 67 22.38 0.84 -10.19
N TYR A 68 22.34 1.27 -11.46
CA TYR A 68 23.47 1.23 -12.37
C TYR A 68 23.75 2.63 -12.87
N THR A 69 24.97 3.11 -12.64
CA THR A 69 25.37 4.49 -12.94
C THR A 69 26.55 4.47 -13.91
N VAL A 70 26.40 5.17 -15.04
CA VAL A 70 27.44 5.31 -16.06
C VAL A 70 27.76 6.78 -16.25
N ASN A 71 29.05 7.11 -16.21
CA ASN A 71 29.51 8.44 -16.59
C ASN A 71 29.49 8.59 -18.12
N THR A 72 28.61 9.43 -18.65
CA THR A 72 28.42 9.64 -20.09
C THR A 72 29.22 10.82 -20.66
N THR A 73 30.11 11.45 -19.89
CA THR A 73 30.86 12.64 -20.34
C THR A 73 31.67 12.40 -21.62
N ALA A 74 32.20 11.19 -21.81
CA ALA A 74 32.97 10.82 -23.00
C ALA A 74 32.12 10.64 -24.27
N ALA A 75 30.79 10.51 -24.16
CA ALA A 75 29.89 10.36 -25.31
C ALA A 75 29.55 11.70 -26.00
N GLY A 76 30.04 12.83 -25.49
CA GLY A 76 29.95 14.13 -26.15
C GLY A 76 28.55 14.77 -26.24
N GLY A 77 27.53 14.16 -25.62
CA GLY A 77 26.15 14.65 -25.67
C GLY A 77 25.79 15.57 -24.50
N ASN A 78 25.14 16.71 -24.79
CA ASN A 78 24.59 17.61 -23.77
C ASN A 78 23.52 16.88 -22.95
N ALA A 79 23.82 16.58 -21.67
CA ALA A 79 22.94 15.82 -20.78
C ALA A 79 21.53 16.42 -20.64
N ALA A 80 21.37 17.73 -20.84
CA ALA A 80 20.07 18.41 -20.82
C ALA A 80 19.14 18.02 -21.99
N LEU A 81 19.68 17.53 -23.11
CA LEU A 81 18.89 17.05 -24.26
C LEU A 81 18.43 15.59 -24.11
N MET A 82 19.01 14.82 -23.18
CA MET A 82 18.73 13.39 -23.00
C MET A 82 17.76 13.10 -21.85
N SER A 83 17.39 14.10 -21.04
CA SER A 83 16.43 13.98 -19.93
C SER A 83 15.02 14.48 -20.27
N GLY A 84 14.72 14.72 -21.55
CA GLY A 84 13.42 15.21 -22.01
C GLY A 84 12.50 14.06 -22.41
N GLY A 85 11.56 13.71 -21.52
CA GLY A 85 10.49 12.74 -21.72
C GLY A 85 9.76 12.45 -20.42
#